data_AF-A0A3R6ASH9-F1
#
_entry.id   AF-A0A3R6ASH9-F1
#
_cell.length_a   1.000
_cell.length_b   1.000
_cell.length_c   1.000
_cell.angle_alpha   90.00
_cell.angle_beta   90.00
_cell.angle_gamma   90.00
#
_symmetry.space_group_name_H-M   'P 1'
#
loop_
_entity.id
_entity.type
_entity.pdbx_description
1 polymer ?
#
loop_
_entity_poly.entity_id
_entity_poly.type
_entity_poly.pdbx_seq_one_letter_code
_entity_poly.pdbx_strand_id
1 'polypeptide(L)'
;MIAMTKEAKDKKEFVEELGKLLANFNESHGTNYFSGIKRMDYVEEDGEEFVYITYEKYTQKRICVTCDSVEAIMLDFVNHVDSAAWLLSSDSKYRSEFTV
;
A
#
# COMPACT_ATOMS: atom_id res chain seq x y z
N MET A 1 0.95 -27.30 -1.79
CA MET A 1 0.77 -26.00 -1.11
C MET A 1 1.91 -25.86 -0.12
N ILE A 2 2.84 -24.96 -0.37
CA ILE A 2 3.85 -24.59 0.62
C ILE A 2 3.12 -23.70 1.63
N ALA A 3 3.20 -24.03 2.91
CA ALA A 3 2.63 -23.19 3.95
C ALA A 3 3.43 -21.89 4.02
N MET A 4 2.74 -20.74 4.04
CA MET A 4 3.38 -19.43 4.20
C MET A 4 4.23 -19.42 5.48
N THR A 5 5.36 -18.72 5.43
CA THR A 5 6.20 -18.50 6.62
C THR A 5 5.45 -17.63 7.63
N LYS A 6 5.85 -17.70 8.92
CA LYS A 6 5.28 -16.82 9.95
C LYS A 6 5.48 -15.35 9.57
N GLU A 7 6.66 -15.01 9.08
CA GLU A 7 7.00 -13.65 8.65
C GLU A 7 6.11 -13.17 7.49
N ALA A 8 5.93 -13.99 6.44
CA ALA A 8 5.04 -13.66 5.31
C ALA A 8 3.58 -13.49 5.77
N LYS A 9 3.15 -14.28 6.76
CA LYS A 9 1.81 -14.15 7.36
C LYS A 9 1.66 -12.83 8.13
N ASP A 10 2.65 -12.47 8.93
CA ASP A 10 2.65 -11.22 9.71
C ASP A 10 2.67 -9.99 8.76
N LYS A 11 3.46 -10.04 7.67
CA LYS A 11 3.45 -9.01 6.60
C LYS A 11 2.09 -8.90 5.93
N LYS A 12 1.49 -10.04 5.56
CA LYS A 12 0.16 -10.06 4.93
C LYS A 12 -0.89 -9.41 5.81
N GLU A 13 -0.97 -9.81 7.08
CA GLU A 13 -1.94 -9.28 8.04
C GLU A 13 -1.75 -7.77 8.20
N PHE A 14 -0.51 -7.32 8.36
CA PHE A 14 -0.21 -5.88 8.46
C PHE A 14 -0.64 -5.09 7.21
N VAL A 15 -0.25 -5.54 6.02
CA VAL A 15 -0.53 -4.85 4.76
C VAL A 15 -2.02 -4.73 4.50
N GLU A 16 -2.78 -5.81 4.72
CA GLU A 16 -4.23 -5.83 4.46
C GLU A 16 -5.00 -4.99 5.48
N GLU A 17 -4.62 -5.01 6.76
CA GLU A 17 -5.24 -4.17 7.80
C GLU A 17 -4.90 -2.69 7.60
N LEU A 18 -3.66 -2.36 7.23
CA LEU A 18 -3.28 -1.00 6.84
C LEU A 18 -4.13 -0.53 5.65
N GLY A 19 -4.27 -1.36 4.61
CA GLY A 19 -5.10 -1.06 3.44
C GLY A 19 -6.56 -0.74 3.79
N LYS A 20 -7.17 -1.52 4.70
CA LYS A 20 -8.53 -1.27 5.20
C LYS A 20 -8.63 0.05 5.96
N LEU A 21 -7.65 0.34 6.82
CA LEU A 21 -7.63 1.58 7.61
C LEU A 21 -7.58 2.81 6.70
N LEU A 22 -6.71 2.79 5.67
CA LEU A 22 -6.61 3.89 4.71
C LEU A 22 -7.88 4.04 3.86
N ALA A 23 -8.44 2.93 3.38
CA ALA A 23 -9.69 2.96 2.60
C ALA A 23 -10.85 3.56 3.41
N ASN A 24 -11.02 3.11 4.65
CA ASN A 24 -12.06 3.62 5.57
C ASN A 24 -11.86 5.12 5.87
N PHE A 25 -10.60 5.54 6.05
CA PHE A 25 -10.27 6.94 6.28
C PHE A 25 -10.67 7.81 5.09
N ASN A 26 -10.35 7.38 3.86
CA ASN A 26 -10.70 8.08 2.63
C ASN A 26 -12.21 8.20 2.45
N GLU A 27 -12.97 7.13 2.72
CA GLU A 27 -14.43 7.14 2.63
C GLU A 27 -15.09 8.08 3.65
N SER A 28 -14.54 8.14 4.87
CA SER A 28 -15.13 8.91 5.97
C SER A 28 -14.90 10.42 5.87
N HIS A 29 -13.85 10.86 5.16
CA HIS A 29 -13.40 12.27 5.16
C HIS A 29 -13.63 13.01 3.83
N GLY A 30 -14.26 12.38 2.83
CA GLY A 30 -14.80 13.06 1.63
C GLY A 30 -13.77 13.77 0.74
N THR A 31 -12.50 13.50 0.94
CA THR A 31 -11.35 14.10 0.27
C THR A 31 -10.39 12.97 -0.09
N ASN A 32 -9.62 13.14 -1.18
CA ASN A 32 -8.67 12.16 -1.71
C ASN A 32 -7.41 12.04 -0.82
N TYR A 33 -7.60 11.85 0.48
CA TYR A 33 -6.52 11.48 1.39
C TYR A 33 -5.85 10.19 0.91
N PHE A 34 -4.55 10.08 1.17
CA PHE A 34 -3.73 8.96 0.70
C PHE A 34 -3.94 8.62 -0.80
N SER A 35 -4.21 9.63 -1.63
CA SER A 35 -4.48 9.51 -3.07
C SER A 35 -5.61 8.56 -3.45
N GLY A 36 -6.59 8.37 -2.57
CA GLY A 36 -7.74 7.51 -2.85
C GLY A 36 -7.38 6.03 -2.96
N ILE A 37 -6.43 5.55 -2.16
CA ILE A 37 -6.21 4.11 -1.97
C ILE A 37 -7.53 3.45 -1.54
N LYS A 38 -7.88 2.35 -2.22
CA LYS A 38 -9.06 1.51 -1.95
C LYS A 38 -8.70 0.17 -1.35
N ARG A 39 -7.54 -0.38 -1.68
CA ARG A 39 -7.10 -1.69 -1.21
C ARG A 39 -5.60 -1.83 -1.27
N MET A 40 -5.05 -2.59 -0.34
CA MET A 40 -3.69 -3.09 -0.39
C MET A 40 -3.74 -4.60 -0.25
N ASP A 41 -3.06 -5.32 -1.15
CA ASP A 41 -2.99 -6.78 -1.17
C ASP A 41 -1.54 -7.21 -1.04
N TYR A 42 -1.28 -8.19 -0.17
CA TYR A 42 0.02 -8.87 -0.10
C TYR A 42 -0.01 -10.13 -0.95
N VAL A 43 1.01 -10.31 -1.78
CA VAL A 43 1.13 -11.43 -2.72
C VAL A 43 2.54 -11.98 -2.71
N GLU A 44 2.67 -13.30 -2.62
CA GLU A 44 3.93 -14.03 -2.79
C GLU A 44 3.92 -14.72 -4.16
N GLU A 45 4.86 -14.36 -5.03
CA GLU A 45 4.97 -14.83 -6.42
C GLU A 45 6.43 -15.18 -6.71
N ASP A 46 6.69 -16.42 -7.15
CA ASP A 46 8.02 -16.90 -7.56
C ASP A 46 9.15 -16.68 -6.52
N GLY A 47 8.80 -16.71 -5.23
CA GLY A 47 9.75 -16.51 -4.12
C GLY A 47 10.04 -15.06 -3.79
N GLU A 48 9.33 -14.12 -4.43
CA GLU A 48 9.34 -12.71 -4.10
C GLU A 48 8.01 -12.29 -3.45
N GLU A 49 8.08 -11.27 -2.60
CA GLU A 49 6.94 -10.75 -1.84
C GLU A 49 6.59 -9.35 -2.36
N PHE A 50 5.31 -9.11 -2.63
CA PHE A 50 4.82 -7.85 -3.19
C PHE A 50 3.64 -7.28 -2.43
N VAL A 51 3.59 -5.95 -2.37
CA VAL A 51 2.41 -5.18 -2.01
C VAL A 51 1.81 -4.56 -3.26
N TYR A 52 0.55 -4.90 -3.53
CA TYR A 52 -0.25 -4.30 -4.58
C TYR A 52 -1.18 -3.24 -3.98
N ILE A 53 -1.06 -2.01 -4.44
CA ILE A 53 -1.88 -0.88 -4.00
C ILE A 53 -2.86 -0.56 -5.11
N THR A 54 -4.17 -0.65 -4.83
CA THR A 54 -5.24 -0.29 -5.76
C THR A 54 -5.83 1.06 -5.38
N TYR A 55 -5.84 2.00 -6.32
CA TYR A 55 -6.40 3.35 -6.17
C TYR A 55 -7.77 3.47 -6.85
N GLU A 56 -8.40 4.63 -6.72
CA GLU A 56 -9.62 4.95 -7.47
C GLU A 56 -9.44 4.78 -9.00
N LYS A 57 -10.50 4.30 -9.67
CA LYS A 57 -10.52 3.95 -11.10
C LYS A 57 -9.56 2.83 -11.49
N TYR A 58 -9.29 1.88 -10.57
CA TYR A 58 -8.55 0.63 -10.82
C TYR A 58 -7.09 0.82 -11.27
N THR A 59 -6.49 1.97 -10.97
CA THR A 59 -5.04 2.11 -11.15
C THR A 59 -4.34 1.29 -10.06
N GLN A 60 -3.28 0.57 -10.42
CA GLN A 60 -2.53 -0.26 -9.49
C GLN A 60 -1.05 0.11 -9.47
N LYS A 61 -0.45 -0.01 -8.30
CA LYS A 61 0.99 0.03 -8.10
C LYS A 61 1.45 -1.26 -7.43
N ARG A 62 2.61 -1.77 -7.84
CA ARG A 62 3.27 -2.95 -7.28
C ARG A 62 4.58 -2.55 -6.63
N ILE A 63 4.85 -3.07 -5.45
CA ILE A 63 6.05 -2.76 -4.67
C ILE A 63 6.64 -4.04 -4.12
N CYS A 64 7.93 -4.27 -4.36
CA CYS A 64 8.65 -5.44 -3.86
C CYS A 64 9.04 -5.20 -2.40
N VAL A 65 8.70 -6.16 -1.53
CA VAL A 65 8.96 -6.12 -0.07
C VAL A 65 9.68 -7.38 0.43
N THR A 66 10.25 -8.18 -0.48
CA THR A 66 10.91 -9.47 -0.19
C THR A 66 11.95 -9.38 0.93
N CYS A 67 12.66 -8.26 1.04
CA CYS A 67 13.72 -8.07 2.03
C CYS A 67 13.31 -7.16 3.20
N ASP A 68 12.06 -6.68 3.22
CA ASP A 68 11.57 -5.76 4.24
C ASP A 68 10.93 -6.53 5.39
N SER A 69 11.17 -6.13 6.64
CA SER A 69 10.36 -6.57 7.78
C SER A 69 9.02 -5.81 7.82
N VAL A 70 8.09 -6.23 8.66
CA VAL A 70 6.85 -5.46 8.92
C VAL A 70 7.16 -4.03 9.35
N GLU A 71 8.14 -3.84 10.24
CA GLU A 71 8.59 -2.53 10.69
C GLU A 71 9.19 -1.72 9.55
N ALA A 72 9.94 -2.33 8.63
CA ALA A 72 10.48 -1.65 7.46
C ALA A 72 9.37 -1.18 6.52
N ILE A 73 8.35 -2.01 6.26
CA ILE A 73 7.17 -1.63 5.46
C ILE A 73 6.42 -0.46 6.14
N MET A 74 6.22 -0.54 7.46
CA MET A 74 5.59 0.55 8.22
C MET A 74 6.42 1.83 8.17
N LEU A 75 7.73 1.73 8.36
CA LEU A 75 8.63 2.87 8.35
C LEU A 75 8.68 3.51 6.96
N ASP A 76 8.69 2.71 5.89
CA ASP A 76 8.66 3.21 4.52
C ASP A 76 7.34 3.93 4.22
N PHE A 77 6.21 3.40 4.73
CA PHE A 77 4.92 4.07 4.66
C PHE A 77 4.91 5.41 5.43
N VAL A 78 5.36 5.44 6.69
CA VAL A 78 5.30 6.63 7.56
C VAL A 78 6.29 7.71 7.13
N ASN A 79 7.56 7.35 6.90
CA ASN A 79 8.61 8.32 6.58
C ASN A 79 8.40 8.97 5.21
N HIS A 80 7.64 8.32 4.35
CA HIS A 80 7.32 8.83 3.05
C HIS A 80 5.85 9.24 2.94
N VAL A 81 5.06 9.37 4.00
CA VAL A 81 3.65 9.82 3.85
C VAL A 81 3.52 11.14 3.04
N ASP A 82 4.52 12.02 3.12
CA ASP A 82 4.55 13.29 2.38
C ASP A 82 5.27 13.23 1.01
N SER A 83 5.96 12.12 0.68
CA SER A 83 6.78 12.00 -0.55
C SER A 83 6.76 10.60 -1.21
N ALA A 84 5.95 9.68 -0.68
CA ALA A 84 5.97 8.28 -1.01
C ALA A 84 5.46 8.10 -2.41
N ALA A 85 6.29 7.47 -3.23
CA ALA A 85 5.82 6.85 -4.44
C ALA A 85 4.68 5.86 -4.14
N TRP A 86 4.58 5.27 -2.93
CA TRP A 86 3.48 4.39 -2.51
C TRP A 86 2.11 5.09 -2.47
N LEU A 87 2.09 6.39 -2.17
CA LEU A 87 0.87 7.17 -2.13
C LEU A 87 0.57 7.80 -3.49
N LEU A 88 1.60 8.19 -4.25
CA LEU A 88 1.38 8.85 -5.53
C LEU A 88 1.20 7.85 -6.67
N SER A 89 0.05 7.93 -7.34
CA SER A 89 -0.17 7.18 -8.56
C SER A 89 0.85 7.57 -9.65
N SER A 90 1.24 6.58 -10.46
CA SER A 90 2.00 6.80 -11.70
C SER A 90 1.23 7.70 -12.67
N ASP A 91 -0.10 7.74 -12.57
CA ASP A 91 -0.99 8.55 -13.39
C ASP A 91 -1.02 10.01 -12.88
N SER A 92 -0.64 10.93 -13.76
CA SER A 92 -0.53 12.36 -13.44
C SER A 92 -1.84 12.99 -12.98
N LYS A 93 -3.00 12.42 -13.33
CA LYS A 93 -4.30 12.96 -12.91
C LYS A 93 -4.55 12.89 -11.40
N TYR A 94 -3.81 12.04 -10.68
CA TYR A 94 -3.88 11.91 -9.23
C TYR A 94 -2.69 12.54 -8.51
N ARG A 95 -1.77 13.17 -9.25
CA ARG A 95 -0.63 13.89 -8.66
C ARG A 95 -0.97 15.34 -8.31
N SER A 96 -2.01 15.90 -8.90
CA SER A 96 -2.33 17.34 -8.84
C SER A 96 -3.10 17.79 -7.60
N GLU A 97 -3.45 16.90 -6.67
CA GLU A 97 -4.24 17.26 -5.49
C GLU A 97 -3.39 17.57 -4.24
N PHE A 98 -2.07 17.40 -4.31
CA PHE A 98 -1.13 17.80 -3.24
C PHE A 98 -0.47 19.12 -3.59
N THR A 99 -1.24 20.21 -3.57
CA THR A 99 -0.68 21.55 -3.42
C THR A 99 -1.14 22.06 -2.06
N VAL A 100 -0.21 22.17 -1.11
CA VAL A 100 -0.42 22.81 0.21
C VAL A 100 -0.75 24.28 0.01
#